data_AF-A0A1G1NFP6-F1
#
_entry.id   AF-A0A1G1NFP6-F1
#
_cell.length_a   1.000
_cell.length_b   1.000
_cell.length_c   1.000
_cell.angle_alpha   90.00
_cell.angle_beta   90.00
_cell.angle_gamma   90.00
#
_symmetry.space_group_name_H-M   'P 1'
#
loop_
_entity.id
_entity.type
_entity.pdbx_description
1 polymer ?
#
loop_
_entity_poly.entity_id
_entity_poly.type
_entity_poly.pdbx_seq_one_letter_code
_entity_poly.pdbx_strand_id
1 'polypeptide(L)'
;MAMNFLVKRMVMKKLDKEDKKFIAPHFRAGVVTPQDLRKIADVCEKFPESKIKLGTEIIIGGITEETRNEEFRRMLGLPTFSVAGFCVRPVKICSGGFICDNNLQDSFSLGLELDEKFSGRMLPFKMIISISGCARCCSEPMVRDIGIVASRKGYAIFVGGAAGARPRIGIKLVDDLSGNEVIDTMEKIIGLYEKMGRTPERLGMFIERIGFEKFKESIQR
;
A
#
# COMPACT_ATOMS: atom_id res chain seq x y z
N MET A 1 -18.17 11.72 -22.09
CA MET A 1 -18.85 11.30 -20.85
C MET A 1 -19.15 9.79 -20.76
N ALA A 2 -19.26 9.05 -21.88
CA ALA A 2 -19.48 7.59 -21.85
C ALA A 2 -18.21 6.72 -21.61
N MET A 3 -17.02 7.22 -21.97
CA MET A 3 -15.75 6.47 -21.86
C MET A 3 -15.31 6.21 -20.41
N ASN A 4 -15.76 7.03 -19.45
CA ASN A 4 -15.48 6.84 -18.02
C ASN A 4 -16.34 5.74 -17.39
N PHE A 5 -17.52 5.42 -17.91
CA PHE A 5 -18.39 4.41 -17.32
C PHE A 5 -17.91 2.98 -17.62
N LEU A 6 -17.39 2.72 -18.82
CA LEU A 6 -16.87 1.41 -19.20
C LEU A 6 -15.55 1.08 -18.49
N VAL A 7 -14.67 2.08 -18.33
CA VAL A 7 -13.46 1.94 -17.52
C VAL A 7 -13.83 1.76 -16.05
N LYS A 8 -14.73 2.59 -15.50
CA LYS A 8 -15.21 2.43 -14.11
C LYS A 8 -15.90 1.07 -13.89
N ARG A 9 -16.63 0.53 -14.88
CA ARG A 9 -17.27 -0.79 -14.82
C ARG A 9 -16.28 -1.96 -15.02
N MET A 10 -15.22 -1.80 -15.83
CA MET A 10 -14.12 -2.76 -15.94
C MET A 10 -13.21 -2.76 -14.70
N VAL A 11 -13.00 -1.58 -14.11
CA VAL A 11 -12.23 -1.36 -12.89
C VAL A 11 -13.03 -1.86 -11.68
N MET A 12 -14.34 -1.60 -11.59
CA MET A 12 -15.22 -2.17 -10.57
C MET A 12 -15.36 -3.70 -10.72
N LYS A 13 -15.49 -4.23 -11.95
CA LYS A 13 -15.41 -5.70 -12.21
C LYS A 13 -14.06 -6.33 -11.82
N LYS A 14 -13.00 -5.52 -11.62
CA LYS A 14 -11.66 -5.98 -11.19
C LYS A 14 -11.39 -5.73 -9.71
N LEU A 15 -11.96 -4.67 -9.14
CA LEU A 15 -11.97 -4.39 -7.70
C LEU A 15 -12.72 -5.46 -6.92
N ASP A 16 -13.77 -5.98 -7.56
CA ASP A 16 -14.61 -7.07 -7.07
C ASP A 16 -14.24 -8.42 -7.73
N LYS A 17 -12.99 -8.56 -8.21
CA LYS A 17 -12.39 -9.90 -8.25
C LYS A 17 -11.94 -10.22 -6.83
N GLU A 18 -12.94 -10.40 -5.99
CA GLU A 18 -12.92 -11.33 -4.89
C GLU A 18 -12.31 -12.63 -5.42
N ASP A 19 -10.99 -12.79 -5.27
CA ASP A 19 -10.32 -14.03 -5.59
C ASP A 19 -11.06 -15.12 -4.83
N LYS A 20 -11.69 -16.04 -5.57
CA LYS A 20 -12.67 -17.00 -5.03
C LYS A 20 -12.11 -17.97 -4.00
N LYS A 21 -10.82 -17.82 -3.67
CA LYS A 21 -10.03 -18.73 -2.85
C LYS A 21 -9.39 -18.08 -1.62
N PHE A 22 -9.55 -16.76 -1.45
CA PHE A 22 -9.02 -16.07 -0.27
C PHE A 22 -9.78 -14.80 0.09
N ILE A 23 -9.56 -14.35 1.32
CA ILE A 23 -10.01 -13.08 1.87
C ILE A 23 -8.86 -12.48 2.67
N ALA A 24 -8.65 -11.17 2.53
CA ALA A 24 -7.58 -10.46 3.23
C ALA A 24 -8.21 -9.39 4.10
N PRO A 25 -8.14 -9.53 5.44
CA PRO A 25 -8.47 -8.44 6.34
C PRO A 25 -7.56 -7.24 6.08
N HIS A 26 -8.14 -6.05 6.12
CA HIS A 26 -7.43 -4.80 6.00
C HIS A 26 -7.00 -4.33 7.38
N PHE A 27 -5.69 -4.25 7.59
CA PHE A 27 -5.09 -3.67 8.79
C PHE A 27 -4.32 -2.42 8.39
N ARG A 28 -4.72 -1.29 8.98
CA ARG A 28 -4.11 0.01 8.71
C ARG A 28 -2.63 -0.08 9.02
N ALA A 29 -1.79 0.09 8.00
CA ALA A 29 -0.34 -0.07 8.08
C ALA A 29 0.15 -1.39 8.73
N GLY A 30 -0.65 -2.46 8.68
CA GLY A 30 -0.32 -3.75 9.31
C GLY A 30 -0.40 -3.76 10.85
N VAL A 31 -1.01 -2.75 11.48
CA VAL A 31 -1.22 -2.69 12.93
C VAL A 31 -2.46 -3.50 13.30
N VAL A 32 -2.30 -4.43 14.25
CA VAL A 32 -3.34 -5.37 14.68
C VAL A 32 -3.48 -5.38 16.20
N THR A 33 -4.68 -5.62 16.71
CA THR A 33 -4.93 -5.89 18.13
C THR A 33 -5.01 -7.39 18.41
N PRO A 34 -4.84 -7.84 19.66
CA PRO A 34 -5.09 -9.23 20.03
C PRO A 34 -6.50 -9.71 19.69
N GLN A 35 -7.51 -8.83 19.79
CA GLN A 35 -8.89 -9.13 19.44
C GLN A 35 -9.05 -9.39 17.94
N ASP A 36 -8.36 -8.64 17.08
CA ASP A 36 -8.37 -8.89 15.64
C ASP A 36 -7.79 -10.27 15.30
N LEU A 37 -6.70 -10.64 15.97
CA LEU A 37 -6.07 -11.95 15.81
C LEU A 37 -6.98 -13.09 16.31
N ARG A 38 -7.70 -12.88 17.41
CA ARG A 38 -8.71 -13.85 17.90
C ARG A 38 -9.82 -14.06 16.88
N LYS A 39 -10.39 -13.00 16.31
CA LYS A 39 -11.41 -13.12 15.25
C LYS A 39 -10.92 -13.94 14.06
N ILE A 40 -9.67 -13.74 13.64
CA ILE A 40 -9.06 -14.53 12.56
C ILE A 40 -8.94 -16.00 12.96
N ALA A 41 -8.46 -16.28 14.17
CA ALA A 41 -8.33 -17.64 14.68
C ALA A 41 -9.70 -18.34 14.77
N ASP A 42 -10.70 -17.71 15.39
CA ASP A 42 -12.05 -18.26 15.58
C ASP A 42 -12.73 -18.60 14.24
N VAL A 43 -12.56 -17.75 13.23
CA VAL A 43 -13.06 -18.00 11.87
C VAL A 43 -12.33 -19.18 11.24
N CYS A 44 -11.01 -19.23 11.34
CA CYS A 44 -10.22 -20.32 10.75
C CYS A 44 -10.46 -21.68 11.42
N GLU A 45 -10.76 -21.72 12.72
CA GLU A 45 -11.15 -22.94 13.43
C GLU A 45 -12.51 -23.47 12.95
N LYS A 46 -13.46 -22.58 12.69
CA LYS A 46 -14.78 -22.97 12.17
C LYS A 46 -14.74 -23.49 10.74
N PHE A 47 -13.84 -22.95 9.92
CA PHE A 47 -13.64 -23.33 8.52
C PHE A 47 -12.26 -23.98 8.35
N PRO A 48 -12.08 -25.25 8.76
CA PRO A 48 -10.77 -25.89 8.93
C PRO A 48 -9.98 -26.11 7.63
N GLU A 49 -10.64 -26.00 6.47
CA GLU A 49 -10.01 -25.96 5.15
C GLU A 49 -9.17 -24.69 4.95
N SER A 50 -9.49 -23.62 5.69
CA SER A 50 -8.80 -22.34 5.61
C SER A 50 -7.35 -22.44 6.10
N LYS A 51 -6.50 -21.58 5.56
CA LYS A 51 -5.10 -21.42 5.93
C LYS A 51 -4.76 -19.95 6.07
N ILE A 52 -4.03 -19.61 7.12
CA ILE A 52 -3.52 -18.26 7.36
C ILE A 52 -2.13 -18.16 6.72
N LYS A 53 -1.96 -17.20 5.81
CA LYS A 53 -0.66 -16.79 5.27
C LYS A 53 -0.31 -15.41 5.82
N LEU A 54 0.86 -15.30 6.44
CA LEU A 54 1.41 -14.04 6.92
C LEU A 54 2.46 -13.52 5.92
N GLY A 55 2.40 -12.22 5.64
CA GLY A 55 3.36 -11.50 4.81
C GLY A 55 3.34 -10.03 5.18
N THR A 56 3.33 -9.14 4.17
CA THR A 56 3.00 -7.72 4.42
C THR A 56 1.56 -7.58 4.92
N GLU A 57 0.66 -8.42 4.43
CA GLU A 57 -0.73 -8.52 4.89
C GLU A 57 -1.05 -9.94 5.38
N ILE A 58 -2.11 -10.06 6.18
CA ILE A 58 -2.69 -11.35 6.55
C ILE A 58 -3.67 -11.77 5.45
N ILE A 59 -3.53 -13.00 4.95
CA ILE A 59 -4.43 -13.58 3.95
C ILE A 59 -4.99 -14.88 4.51
N ILE A 60 -6.31 -15.01 4.54
CA ILE A 60 -7.00 -16.26 4.83
C ILE A 60 -7.34 -16.91 3.48
N GLY A 61 -6.61 -17.95 3.12
CA GLY A 61 -6.76 -18.69 1.86
C GLY A 61 -7.30 -20.10 2.08
N GLY A 62 -7.45 -20.86 1.00
CA GLY A 62 -7.92 -22.26 1.07
C GLY A 62 -9.44 -22.40 1.31
N ILE A 63 -10.17 -21.29 1.28
CA ILE A 63 -11.62 -21.22 1.41
C ILE A 63 -12.28 -21.29 0.03
N THR A 64 -13.49 -21.83 -0.07
CA THR A 64 -14.27 -21.78 -1.31
C THR A 64 -15.18 -20.54 -1.36
N GLU A 65 -15.86 -20.35 -2.49
CA GLU A 65 -16.86 -19.28 -2.63
C GLU A 65 -18.04 -19.50 -1.67
N GLU A 66 -18.40 -20.76 -1.42
CA GLU A 66 -19.43 -21.18 -0.47
C GLU A 66 -19.01 -20.95 0.98
N THR A 67 -17.74 -21.22 1.32
CA THR A 67 -17.17 -20.91 2.65
C THR A 67 -17.16 -19.42 2.92
N ARG A 68 -16.86 -18.60 1.91
CA ARG A 68 -16.84 -17.13 2.01
C ARG A 68 -18.26 -16.54 1.94
N ASN A 69 -19.15 -17.06 2.75
CA ASN A 69 -20.53 -16.63 2.90
C ASN A 69 -20.67 -15.45 3.90
N GLU A 70 -21.91 -15.03 4.16
CA GLU A 70 -22.21 -13.97 5.12
C GLU A 70 -21.81 -14.32 6.55
N GLU A 71 -21.90 -15.58 6.94
CA GLU A 71 -21.48 -16.03 8.27
C GLU A 71 -19.98 -15.86 8.47
N PHE A 72 -19.17 -16.26 7.49
CA PHE A 72 -17.73 -16.02 7.51
C PHE A 72 -17.42 -14.53 7.67
N ARG A 73 -18.04 -13.67 6.86
CA ARG A 73 -17.82 -12.22 6.91
C ARG A 73 -18.26 -11.62 8.25
N ARG A 74 -19.39 -12.08 8.79
CA ARG A 74 -19.92 -11.64 10.09
C ARG A 74 -18.99 -12.02 11.23
N MET A 75 -18.50 -13.26 11.25
CA MET A 75 -17.56 -13.72 12.27
C MET A 75 -16.21 -13.01 12.17
N LEU A 76 -15.71 -12.84 10.94
CA LEU A 76 -14.46 -12.13 10.73
C LEU A 76 -14.58 -10.68 11.21
N GLY A 77 -15.69 -10.00 10.91
CA GLY A 77 -16.02 -8.70 11.50
C GLY A 77 -14.90 -7.66 11.40
N LEU A 78 -14.13 -7.71 10.30
CA LEU A 78 -13.02 -6.85 9.96
C LEU A 78 -13.20 -6.31 8.53
N PRO A 79 -12.76 -5.08 8.25
CA PRO A 79 -12.73 -4.58 6.87
C PRO A 79 -11.83 -5.48 6.02
N THR A 80 -12.13 -5.58 4.73
CA THR A 80 -11.36 -6.41 3.78
C THR A 80 -10.79 -5.57 2.66
N PHE A 81 -9.67 -6.01 2.09
CA PHE A 81 -8.99 -5.30 1.02
C PHE A 81 -8.65 -6.22 -0.17
N SER A 82 -8.71 -5.69 -1.39
CA SER A 82 -8.37 -6.45 -2.60
C SER A 82 -6.86 -6.52 -2.82
N VAL A 83 -6.25 -7.63 -2.40
CA VAL A 83 -4.81 -7.92 -2.63
C VAL A 83 -4.48 -8.11 -4.12
N ALA A 84 -5.47 -8.16 -5.02
CA ALA A 84 -5.28 -8.19 -6.47
C ALA A 84 -5.55 -6.82 -7.14
N GLY A 85 -6.08 -5.85 -6.41
CA GLY A 85 -6.52 -4.56 -6.94
C GLY A 85 -5.40 -3.68 -7.52
N PHE A 86 -5.74 -2.89 -8.54
CA PHE A 86 -4.92 -1.81 -9.07
C PHE A 86 -5.16 -0.55 -8.25
N CYS A 87 -4.64 -0.57 -7.03
CA CYS A 87 -4.80 0.48 -6.05
C CYS A 87 -3.54 0.61 -5.19
N VAL A 88 -3.51 1.67 -4.38
CA VAL A 88 -2.57 1.79 -3.28
C VAL A 88 -2.82 0.67 -2.27
N ARG A 89 -1.75 -0.07 -1.96
CA ARG A 89 -1.73 -1.13 -0.94
C ARG A 89 -1.53 -0.54 0.44
N PRO A 90 -1.87 -1.27 1.51
CA PRO A 90 -1.56 -0.84 2.87
C PRO A 90 -0.10 -0.38 2.98
N VAL A 91 0.11 0.76 3.63
CA VAL A 91 1.42 1.38 3.76
C VAL A 91 2.31 0.51 4.63
N LYS A 92 3.51 0.21 4.14
CA LYS A 92 4.48 -0.60 4.89
C LYS A 92 5.29 0.29 5.82
N ILE A 93 5.05 0.18 7.12
CA ILE A 93 5.71 1.01 8.13
C ILE A 93 6.77 0.19 8.89
N CYS A 94 7.83 0.86 9.37
CA CYS A 94 8.64 0.29 10.43
C CYS A 94 8.10 0.71 11.80
N SER A 95 8.47 0.00 12.87
CA SER A 95 7.96 0.27 14.22
C SER A 95 8.62 1.48 14.92
N GLY A 96 9.31 2.34 14.16
CA GLY A 96 10.02 3.52 14.69
C GLY A 96 9.06 4.59 15.16
N GLY A 97 9.18 5.00 16.44
CA GLY A 97 8.26 5.94 17.10
C GLY A 97 7.16 5.26 17.92
N PHE A 98 7.08 3.93 17.88
CA PHE A 98 6.10 3.16 18.67
C PHE A 98 6.75 2.03 19.49
N ILE A 99 7.50 1.13 18.85
CA ILE A 99 8.20 0.02 19.51
C ILE A 99 9.72 0.23 19.50
N CYS A 100 10.23 0.87 18.45
CA CYS A 100 11.67 1.03 18.23
C CYS A 100 12.09 2.48 18.44
N ASP A 101 12.97 2.71 19.43
CA ASP A 101 13.50 4.03 19.80
C ASP A 101 14.70 4.48 18.94
N ASN A 102 15.10 3.67 17.96
CA ASN A 102 16.20 4.02 17.07
C ASN A 102 15.79 5.00 15.94
N ASN A 103 14.57 5.50 15.97
CA ASN A 103 14.04 6.35 14.92
C ASN A 103 14.61 7.77 15.01
N LEU A 104 14.92 8.36 13.86
CA LEU A 104 15.31 9.75 13.70
C LEU A 104 14.08 10.67 13.59
N GLN A 105 12.97 10.14 13.08
CA GLN A 105 11.67 10.80 13.03
C GLN A 105 10.56 9.75 13.25
N ASP A 106 9.35 10.19 13.61
CA ASP A 106 8.20 9.30 13.83
C ASP A 106 7.65 8.75 12.51
N SER A 107 8.07 7.53 12.17
CA SER A 107 7.55 6.81 11.01
C SER A 107 6.21 6.13 11.25
N PHE A 108 5.86 5.86 12.51
CA PHE A 108 4.68 5.07 12.85
C PHE A 108 3.42 5.92 12.67
N SER A 109 3.36 7.09 13.31
CA SER A 109 2.20 7.98 13.21
C SER A 109 2.01 8.51 11.79
N LEU A 110 3.08 8.97 11.15
CA LEU A 110 3.02 9.44 9.76
C LEU A 110 2.62 8.31 8.80
N GLY A 111 3.12 7.09 9.03
CA GLY A 111 2.74 5.92 8.24
C GLY A 111 1.27 5.54 8.37
N LEU A 112 0.70 5.64 9.58
CA LEU A 112 -0.73 5.47 9.78
C LEU A 112 -1.52 6.53 9.02
N GLU A 113 -1.15 7.80 9.11
CA GLU A 113 -1.82 8.91 8.41
C GLU A 113 -1.80 8.72 6.88
N LEU A 114 -0.66 8.32 6.31
CA LEU A 114 -0.53 7.99 4.89
C LEU A 114 -1.46 6.84 4.49
N ASP A 115 -1.60 5.81 5.33
CA ASP A 115 -2.50 4.68 5.05
C ASP A 115 -3.96 5.10 4.98
N GLU A 116 -4.45 5.88 5.94
CA GLU A 116 -5.82 6.39 5.91
C GLU A 116 -6.11 7.29 4.72
N LYS A 117 -5.13 8.11 4.32
CA LYS A 117 -5.33 9.03 3.21
C LYS A 117 -5.30 8.33 1.85
N PHE A 118 -4.45 7.32 1.68
CA PHE A 118 -4.13 6.79 0.35
C PHE A 118 -4.55 5.35 0.09
N SER A 119 -4.63 4.48 1.11
CA SER A 119 -4.92 3.05 0.91
C SER A 119 -6.26 2.85 0.22
N GLY A 120 -6.29 1.96 -0.78
CA GLY A 120 -7.48 1.71 -1.58
C GLY A 120 -7.72 2.71 -2.72
N ARG A 121 -6.97 3.81 -2.83
CA ARG A 121 -7.07 4.73 -3.97
C ARG A 121 -6.73 4.01 -5.28
N MET A 122 -7.63 4.14 -6.26
CA MET A 122 -7.50 3.47 -7.55
C MET A 122 -6.44 4.10 -8.42
N LEU A 123 -5.62 3.26 -9.04
CA LEU A 123 -4.47 3.69 -9.82
C LEU A 123 -4.31 2.85 -11.09
N PRO A 124 -3.50 3.30 -12.06
CA PRO A 124 -3.25 2.54 -13.28
C PRO A 124 -2.65 1.14 -13.05
N PHE A 125 -1.99 0.93 -11.90
CA PHE A 125 -1.56 -0.38 -11.41
C PHE A 125 -1.40 -0.36 -9.88
N LYS A 126 -1.07 -1.50 -9.26
CA LYS A 126 -0.77 -1.55 -7.82
C LYS A 126 0.39 -0.62 -7.45
N MET A 127 0.26 0.06 -6.33
CA MET A 127 1.28 0.92 -5.75
C MET A 127 1.54 0.51 -4.30
N ILE A 128 2.80 0.40 -3.91
CA ILE A 128 3.19 0.16 -2.52
C ILE A 128 3.93 1.39 -1.99
N ILE A 129 3.41 1.96 -0.91
CA ILE A 129 4.03 3.05 -0.15
C ILE A 129 4.73 2.43 1.06
N SER A 130 5.86 3.00 1.45
CA SER A 130 6.56 2.56 2.67
C SER A 130 7.29 3.70 3.35
N ILE A 131 7.43 3.61 4.66
CA ILE A 131 8.12 4.60 5.48
C ILE A 131 8.99 3.93 6.53
N SER A 132 10.22 4.39 6.67
CA SER A 132 11.18 3.96 7.70
C SER A 132 11.68 5.17 8.50
N GLY A 133 11.69 5.03 9.82
CA GLY A 133 12.12 6.07 10.76
C GLY A 133 13.64 6.25 10.85
N CYS A 134 14.44 5.45 10.15
CA CYS A 134 15.89 5.66 10.05
C CYS A 134 16.47 4.93 8.83
N ALA A 135 17.78 5.13 8.58
CA ALA A 135 18.52 4.52 7.48
C ALA A 135 18.65 2.99 7.53
N ARG A 136 18.17 2.32 8.60
CA ARG A 136 18.08 0.84 8.62
C ARG A 136 17.03 0.31 7.64
N CYS A 137 16.08 1.16 7.22
CA CYS A 137 15.17 0.84 6.12
C CYS A 137 14.37 -0.46 6.33
N CYS A 138 13.91 -0.73 7.56
CA CYS A 138 13.22 -1.98 7.91
C CYS A 138 11.93 -2.24 7.13
N SER A 139 11.28 -1.19 6.59
CA SER A 139 10.12 -1.33 5.69
C SER A 139 10.49 -1.47 4.21
N GLU A 140 11.79 -1.57 3.91
CA GLU A 140 12.38 -1.70 2.58
C GLU A 140 12.04 -0.57 1.58
N PRO A 141 12.10 0.72 1.99
CA PRO A 141 11.59 1.83 1.18
C PRO A 141 12.27 2.01 -0.18
N MET A 142 13.53 1.60 -0.28
CA MET A 142 14.31 1.73 -1.53
C MET A 142 13.76 0.89 -2.69
N VAL A 143 12.90 -0.09 -2.42
CA VAL A 143 12.36 -1.03 -3.43
C VAL A 143 10.83 -1.04 -3.45
N ARG A 144 10.21 0.07 -3.04
CA ARG A 144 8.77 0.31 -3.13
C ARG A 144 8.48 1.41 -4.15
N ASP A 145 7.25 1.45 -4.67
CA ASP A 145 6.88 2.46 -5.67
C ASP A 145 7.15 3.85 -5.11
N ILE A 146 6.79 4.07 -3.84
CA ILE A 146 7.18 5.27 -3.09
C ILE A 146 7.76 4.85 -1.74
N GLY A 147 9.00 5.27 -1.48
CA GLY A 147 9.73 5.00 -0.25
C GLY A 147 10.05 6.27 0.51
N ILE A 148 9.81 6.29 1.81
CA ILE A 148 10.09 7.41 2.69
C ILE A 148 11.12 6.98 3.73
N VAL A 149 12.19 7.74 3.86
CA VAL A 149 13.26 7.47 4.84
C VAL A 149 13.50 8.71 5.67
N ALA A 150 13.36 8.57 6.99
CA ALA A 150 13.66 9.65 7.91
C ALA A 150 15.17 9.85 8.10
N SER A 151 15.53 11.12 8.28
CA SER A 151 16.85 11.63 8.62
C SER A 151 16.73 12.60 9.80
N ARG A 152 17.86 13.09 10.31
CA ARG A 152 17.84 14.14 11.35
C ARG A 152 17.18 15.45 10.90
N LYS A 153 17.15 15.71 9.59
CA LYS A 153 16.62 16.95 9.02
C LYS A 153 15.15 16.87 8.61
N GLY A 154 14.55 15.67 8.61
CA GLY A 154 13.20 15.45 8.11
C GLY A 154 13.10 14.11 7.38
N TYR A 155 12.38 14.08 6.26
CA TYR A 155 12.14 12.88 5.46
C TYR A 155 12.64 13.06 4.03
N ALA A 156 13.13 11.95 3.46
CA ALA A 156 13.45 11.83 2.04
C ALA A 156 12.46 10.90 1.34
N ILE A 157 12.01 11.31 0.16
CA ILE A 157 11.12 10.53 -0.72
C ILE A 157 11.93 9.96 -1.88
N PHE A 158 11.77 8.66 -2.09
CA PHE A 158 12.30 7.90 -3.20
C PHE A 158 11.12 7.38 -4.04
N VAL A 159 11.27 7.38 -5.37
CA VAL A 159 10.19 6.99 -6.28
C VAL A 159 10.64 5.97 -7.32
N GLY A 160 9.71 5.15 -7.76
CA GLY A 160 9.87 4.21 -8.88
C GLY A 160 10.54 2.88 -8.51
N GLY A 161 10.74 2.57 -7.23
CA GLY A 161 11.30 1.29 -6.79
C GLY A 161 10.34 0.12 -7.01
N ALA A 162 10.89 -1.10 -7.12
CA ALA A 162 10.11 -2.32 -7.24
C ALA A 162 10.90 -3.57 -6.81
N ALA A 163 10.34 -4.37 -5.90
CA ALA A 163 10.81 -5.72 -5.58
C ALA A 163 9.96 -6.78 -6.33
N GLY A 164 10.13 -6.87 -7.64
CA GLY A 164 9.40 -7.83 -8.48
C GLY A 164 10.30 -8.46 -9.54
N ALA A 165 9.69 -9.06 -10.57
CA ALA A 165 10.41 -9.73 -11.66
C ALA A 165 11.46 -8.85 -12.37
N ARG A 166 11.23 -7.53 -12.40
CA ARG A 166 12.23 -6.52 -12.77
C ARG A 166 12.56 -5.70 -11.53
N PRO A 167 13.58 -6.09 -10.75
CA PRO A 167 13.94 -5.38 -9.53
C PRO A 167 14.47 -3.98 -9.86
N ARG A 168 14.12 -3.01 -9.03
CA ARG A 168 14.49 -1.61 -9.23
C ARG A 168 14.66 -0.88 -7.91
N ILE A 169 15.75 -0.14 -7.80
CA ILE A 169 15.99 0.79 -6.70
C ILE A 169 15.32 2.13 -7.04
N GLY A 170 14.56 2.67 -6.09
CA GLY A 170 13.92 3.98 -6.22
C GLY A 170 14.95 5.11 -6.28
N ILE A 171 14.59 6.16 -7.01
CA ILE A 171 15.44 7.34 -7.20
C ILE A 171 15.00 8.41 -6.19
N LYS A 172 15.95 9.04 -5.50
CA LYS A 172 15.66 10.13 -4.57
C LYS A 172 15.03 11.30 -5.32
N LEU A 173 13.78 11.64 -4.96
CA LEU A 173 13.04 12.75 -5.54
C LEU A 173 13.36 14.06 -4.83
N VAL A 174 13.25 14.04 -3.49
CA VAL A 174 13.36 15.19 -2.60
C VAL A 174 13.70 14.72 -1.19
N ASP A 175 14.35 15.56 -0.40
CA ASP A 175 14.72 15.32 0.99
C ASP A 175 14.47 16.54 1.88
N ASP A 176 14.79 16.39 3.17
CA ASP A 176 14.65 17.40 4.21
C ASP A 176 13.20 17.93 4.38
N LEU A 177 12.21 17.07 4.12
CA LEU A 177 10.79 17.39 4.26
C LEU A 177 10.30 17.22 5.71
N SER A 178 9.36 18.07 6.14
CA SER A 178 8.49 17.82 7.29
C SER A 178 7.42 16.76 6.98
N GLY A 179 6.73 16.24 8.01
CA GLY A 179 5.66 15.26 7.83
C GLY A 179 4.51 15.77 6.94
N ASN A 180 4.13 17.04 7.09
CA ASN A 180 3.09 17.66 6.26
C ASN A 180 3.54 17.76 4.80
N GLU A 181 4.77 18.20 4.56
CA GLU A 181 5.32 18.29 3.20
C GLU A 181 5.45 16.91 2.54
N VAL A 182 5.70 15.84 3.31
CA VAL A 182 5.63 14.47 2.80
C VAL A 182 4.22 14.18 2.27
N ILE A 183 3.18 14.44 3.07
CA ILE A 183 1.79 14.18 2.68
C ILE A 183 1.40 14.96 1.41
N ASP A 184 1.77 16.24 1.33
CA ASP A 184 1.50 17.09 0.17
C ASP A 184 2.22 16.58 -1.07
N THR A 185 3.49 16.18 -0.92
CA THR A 185 4.28 15.60 -2.02
C THR A 185 3.68 14.28 -2.49
N MET A 186 3.21 13.43 -1.57
CA MET A 186 2.53 12.17 -1.90
C MET A 186 1.26 12.40 -2.71
N GLU A 187 0.43 13.38 -2.34
CA GLU A 187 -0.78 13.74 -3.08
C GLU A 187 -0.46 14.13 -4.52
N LYS A 188 0.58 14.96 -4.73
CA LYS A 188 1.03 15.36 -6.07
C LYS A 188 1.52 14.17 -6.90
N ILE A 189 2.34 13.28 -6.30
CA ILE A 189 2.85 12.08 -7.01
C ILE A 189 1.70 11.18 -7.44
N ILE A 190 0.82 10.85 -6.50
CA ILE A 190 -0.29 9.93 -6.73
C ILE A 190 -1.28 10.53 -7.72
N GLY A 191 -1.63 11.81 -7.57
CA GLY A 191 -2.52 12.52 -8.50
C GLY A 191 -1.96 12.63 -9.91
N LEU A 192 -0.66 12.90 -10.06
CA LEU A 192 0.01 12.93 -11.37
C LEU A 192 -0.03 11.54 -12.04
N TYR A 193 0.29 10.50 -11.28
CA TYR A 193 0.28 9.12 -11.78
C TYR A 193 -1.12 8.63 -12.11
N GLU A 194 -2.12 8.95 -11.29
CA GLU A 194 -3.54 8.67 -11.55
C GLU A 194 -3.99 9.31 -12.87
N LYS A 195 -3.58 10.55 -13.13
CA LYS A 195 -3.96 11.32 -14.33
C LYS A 195 -3.24 10.88 -15.60
N MET A 196 -1.96 10.54 -15.52
CA MET A 196 -1.08 10.37 -16.70
C MET A 196 -0.54 8.95 -16.90
N GLY A 197 -0.71 8.06 -15.93
CA GLY A 197 -0.28 6.66 -16.03
C GLY A 197 -1.18 5.85 -16.96
N ARG A 198 -0.58 4.85 -17.61
CA ARG A 198 -1.29 3.90 -18.49
C ARG A 198 -1.71 2.66 -17.71
N THR A 199 -2.82 2.02 -18.06
CA THR A 199 -3.24 0.77 -17.38
C THR A 199 -2.94 -0.44 -18.27
N PRO A 200 -2.17 -1.45 -17.84
CA PRO A 200 -1.33 -1.51 -16.63
C PRO A 200 0.06 -0.87 -16.83
N GLU A 201 0.51 -0.04 -15.90
CA GLU A 201 1.85 0.57 -15.90
C GLU A 201 2.27 0.84 -14.46
N ARG A 202 3.43 0.35 -14.00
CA ARG A 202 3.95 0.67 -12.65
C ARG A 202 4.46 2.10 -12.58
N LEU A 203 4.50 2.69 -11.38
CA LEU A 203 5.01 4.05 -11.18
C LEU A 203 6.43 4.21 -11.75
N GLY A 204 7.33 3.26 -11.53
CA GLY A 204 8.68 3.30 -12.10
C GLY A 204 8.71 3.35 -13.63
N MET A 205 7.82 2.60 -14.29
CA MET A 205 7.71 2.60 -15.76
C MET A 205 7.10 3.90 -16.28
N PHE A 206 6.14 4.46 -15.53
CA PHE A 206 5.58 5.78 -15.81
C PHE A 206 6.66 6.86 -15.77
N ILE A 207 7.49 6.86 -14.72
CA ILE A 207 8.61 7.81 -14.55
C ILE A 207 9.61 7.68 -15.69
N GLU A 208 9.99 6.45 -16.08
CA GLU A 208 10.87 6.23 -17.25
C GLU A 208 10.28 6.82 -18.53
N ARG A 209 8.99 6.57 -18.77
CA ARG A 209 8.32 6.98 -20.00
C ARG A 209 8.26 8.50 -20.14
N ILE A 210 8.00 9.23 -19.05
CA ILE A 210 7.89 10.70 -19.11
C ILE A 210 9.22 11.41 -18.87
N GLY A 211 10.24 10.70 -18.37
CA GLY A 211 11.52 11.24 -17.95
C GLY A 211 11.50 11.72 -16.50
N PHE A 212 12.54 11.37 -15.73
CA PHE A 212 12.62 11.69 -14.30
C PHE A 212 12.64 13.20 -14.02
N GLU A 213 13.38 13.99 -14.81
CA GLU A 213 13.41 15.45 -14.63
C GLU A 213 12.04 16.09 -14.83
N LYS A 214 11.32 15.69 -15.89
CA LYS A 214 9.95 16.15 -16.14
C LYS A 214 8.99 15.73 -15.04
N PHE A 215 9.13 14.51 -14.52
CA PHE A 215 8.37 14.04 -13.38
C PHE A 215 8.65 14.94 -12.16
N LYS A 216 9.92 15.15 -11.82
CA LYS A 216 10.35 15.96 -10.67
C LYS A 216 9.84 17.40 -10.74
N GLU A 217 9.98 18.06 -11.89
CA GLU A 217 9.44 19.41 -12.12
C GLU A 217 7.92 19.47 -11.89
N SER A 218 7.18 18.43 -12.28
CA SER A 218 5.72 18.38 -12.13
C SER A 218 5.28 18.23 -10.67
N ILE A 219 6.15 17.74 -9.78
CA ILE A 219 5.87 17.62 -8.34
C ILE A 219 6.29 18.89 -7.57
N GLN A 220 7.32 19.59 -8.05
CA GLN A 220 7.85 20.79 -7.41
C GLN A 220 7.08 22.07 -7.77
N ARG A 221 6.29 22.06 -8.84
CA ARG A 221 5.30 23.11 -9.16
C ARG A 221 4.09 23.03 -8.24
#